data_AF-A0A497F4E8-F1
#
_entry.id   AF-A0A497F4E8-F1
#
_cell.length_a   1.000
_cell.length_b   1.000
_cell.length_c   1.000
_cell.angle_alpha   90.00
_cell.angle_beta   90.00
_cell.angle_gamma   90.00
#
_symmetry.space_group_name_H-M   'P 1'
#
loop_
_entity.id
_entity.type
_entity.pdbx_description
1 polymer ?
#
loop_
_entity_poly.entity_id
_entity_poly.type
_entity_poly.pdbx_seq_one_letter_code
_entity_poly.pdbx_strand_id
1 'polypeptide(L)'
;MLWKKEKPNFPEVEFDGERYYVVSIKDLANLDGYKVKFKGVVEDKPEVIYYAAGWAWSISSRIIEEDHGHMTVFRISGYEVRFKGVALVRKGEKVVIYGKIKDGCVEARVIEGQYAIFKS
;
A
#
# COMPACT_ATOMS: atom_id res chain seq x y z
N MET A 1 -22.89 0.36 -18.93
CA MET A 1 -21.85 -0.45 -19.63
C MET A 1 -20.64 -0.54 -18.70
N LEU A 2 -20.33 -1.73 -18.18
CA LEU A 2 -19.07 -1.96 -17.48
C LEU A 2 -17.99 -2.13 -18.54
N TRP A 3 -17.20 -1.09 -18.79
CA TRP A 3 -15.99 -1.22 -19.60
C TRP A 3 -15.05 -2.20 -18.90
N LYS A 4 -14.86 -3.37 -19.51
CA LYS A 4 -13.90 -4.37 -19.05
C LYS A 4 -12.52 -3.77 -19.28
N LYS A 5 -11.87 -3.26 -18.23
CA LYS A 5 -10.47 -2.81 -18.33
C LYS A 5 -9.66 -3.97 -18.93
N GLU A 6 -8.90 -3.68 -19.98
CA GLU A 6 -8.05 -4.69 -20.62
C GLU A 6 -7.07 -5.26 -19.58
N LYS A 7 -6.81 -6.56 -19.67
CA LYS A 7 -5.91 -7.22 -18.73
C LYS A 7 -4.48 -6.70 -19.00
N PRO A 8 -3.77 -6.13 -18.00
CA PRO A 8 -2.40 -5.69 -18.18
C PRO A 8 -1.49 -6.85 -18.60
N ASN A 9 -0.60 -6.60 -19.55
CA ASN A 9 0.35 -7.60 -20.04
C ASN A 9 1.66 -7.54 -19.22
N PHE A 10 1.59 -7.98 -17.97
CA PHE A 10 2.76 -8.07 -17.08
C PHE A 10 2.87 -9.47 -16.48
N PRO A 11 4.09 -9.90 -16.09
CA PRO A 11 4.26 -11.10 -15.28
C PRO A 11 3.44 -11.00 -14.00
N GLU A 12 2.95 -12.13 -13.51
CA GLU A 12 2.19 -12.20 -12.26
C GLU A 12 2.93 -13.06 -11.24
N VAL A 13 2.73 -12.74 -9.97
CA VAL A 13 3.17 -13.57 -8.85
C VAL A 13 2.03 -13.74 -7.86
N GLU A 14 1.88 -14.95 -7.32
CA GLU A 14 0.99 -15.21 -6.21
C GLU A 14 1.76 -15.03 -4.89
N PHE A 15 1.19 -14.25 -3.98
CA PHE A 15 1.75 -14.01 -2.66
C PHE A 15 0.62 -13.80 -1.66
N ASP A 16 0.64 -14.55 -0.56
CA ASP A 16 -0.37 -14.44 0.51
C ASP A 16 -1.83 -14.59 0.01
N GLY A 17 -2.05 -15.54 -0.90
CA GLY A 17 -3.36 -15.81 -1.50
C GLY A 17 -3.84 -14.78 -2.53
N GLU A 18 -2.99 -13.83 -2.93
CA GLU A 18 -3.31 -12.74 -3.84
C GLU A 18 -2.37 -12.71 -5.04
N ARG A 19 -2.90 -12.35 -6.21
CA ARG A 19 -2.11 -12.20 -7.44
C ARG A 19 -1.73 -10.74 -7.67
N TYR A 20 -0.45 -10.50 -7.92
CA TYR A 20 0.13 -9.19 -8.17
C TYR A 20 0.83 -9.16 -9.52
N TYR A 21 0.66 -8.08 -10.27
CA TYR A 21 1.48 -7.81 -11.45
C TYR A 21 2.86 -7.34 -11.03
N VAL A 22 3.91 -7.99 -11.52
CA VAL A 22 5.30 -7.59 -11.30
C VAL A 22 5.64 -6.50 -12.30
N VAL A 23 5.84 -5.28 -11.79
CA VAL A 23 5.95 -4.08 -12.63
C VAL A 23 7.13 -3.21 -12.23
N SER A 24 7.58 -2.37 -13.15
CA SER A 24 8.52 -1.30 -12.82
C SER A 24 7.75 -0.07 -12.32
N ILE A 25 8.43 0.81 -11.60
CA ILE A 25 7.85 2.07 -11.12
C ILE A 25 7.25 2.92 -12.26
N LYS A 26 7.84 2.87 -13.46
CA LYS A 26 7.38 3.66 -14.61
C LYS A 26 6.02 3.21 -15.14
N ASP A 27 5.62 1.99 -14.84
CA ASP A 27 4.38 1.39 -15.33
C ASP A 27 3.18 1.71 -14.43
N LEU A 28 3.42 2.22 -13.21
CA LEU A 28 2.39 2.43 -12.18
C LEU A 28 1.27 3.39 -12.61
N ALA A 29 1.58 4.38 -13.45
CA ALA A 29 0.63 5.40 -13.89
C ALA A 29 -0.61 4.84 -14.60
N ASN A 30 -0.46 3.71 -15.29
CA ASN A 30 -1.54 3.09 -16.08
C ASN A 30 -2.23 1.92 -15.36
N LEU A 31 -1.91 1.70 -14.08
CA LEU A 31 -2.29 0.50 -13.32
C LEU A 31 -3.28 0.79 -12.20
N ASP A 32 -3.99 1.91 -12.27
CA ASP A 32 -5.03 2.24 -11.30
C ASP A 32 -6.09 1.13 -11.20
N GLY A 33 -6.37 0.71 -9.98
CA GLY A 33 -7.26 -0.40 -9.63
C GLY A 33 -6.60 -1.79 -9.63
N TYR A 34 -5.35 -1.93 -10.05
CA TYR A 34 -4.65 -3.23 -10.09
C TYR A 34 -3.75 -3.46 -8.88
N LYS A 35 -3.58 -4.75 -8.53
CA LYS A 35 -2.62 -5.21 -7.53
C LYS A 35 -1.25 -5.35 -8.18
N VAL A 36 -0.24 -4.74 -7.59
CA VAL A 36 1.11 -4.63 -8.14
C VAL A 36 2.16 -5.04 -7.12
N LYS A 37 3.26 -5.59 -7.63
CA LYS A 37 4.52 -5.80 -6.93
C LYS A 37 5.58 -4.96 -7.64
N PHE A 38 6.26 -4.08 -6.90
CA PHE A 38 7.36 -3.31 -7.45
C PHE A 38 8.46 -3.08 -6.42
N LYS A 39 9.66 -2.76 -6.90
CA LYS A 39 10.81 -2.36 -6.08
C LYS A 39 10.99 -0.86 -6.14
N GLY A 40 11.40 -0.25 -5.04
CA GLY A 40 11.66 1.18 -4.98
C GLY A 40 12.58 1.60 -3.85
N VAL A 41 12.86 2.90 -3.80
CA VAL A 41 13.64 3.55 -2.75
C VAL A 41 12.76 4.55 -2.05
N VAL A 42 12.71 4.50 -0.72
CA VAL A 42 11.96 5.44 0.11
C VAL A 42 12.58 6.84 -0.01
N GLU A 43 11.82 7.83 -0.46
CA GLU A 43 12.33 9.16 -0.82
C GLU A 43 12.37 10.14 0.35
N ASP A 44 11.38 10.05 1.24
CA ASP A 44 11.18 10.93 2.38
C ASP A 44 11.25 10.16 3.70
N LYS A 45 11.21 10.91 4.81
CA LYS A 45 11.15 10.31 6.13
C LYS A 45 9.72 9.76 6.31
N PRO A 46 9.54 8.47 6.63
CA PRO A 46 8.21 7.92 6.83
C PRO A 46 7.49 8.58 8.01
N GLU A 47 6.21 8.84 7.80
CA GLU A 47 5.31 9.38 8.81
C GLU A 47 4.42 8.26 9.34
N VAL A 48 4.31 8.15 10.66
CA VAL A 48 3.33 7.26 11.29
C VAL A 48 2.22 8.13 11.84
N ILE A 49 1.04 8.02 11.24
CA ILE A 49 -0.13 8.81 11.61
C ILE A 49 -1.14 7.93 12.35
N TYR A 50 -1.75 8.49 13.39
CA TYR A 50 -2.87 7.89 14.08
C TYR A 50 -4.17 8.29 13.37
N TYR A 51 -5.07 7.34 13.16
CA TYR A 51 -6.40 7.61 12.66
C TYR A 51 -7.46 7.01 13.58
N ALA A 52 -8.57 7.74 13.71
CA ALA A 52 -9.78 7.28 14.35
C ALA A 52 -10.96 7.57 13.43
N ALA A 53 -11.66 6.51 12.99
CA ALA A 53 -12.93 6.66 12.30
C ALA A 53 -14.07 6.47 13.31
N GLY A 54 -14.77 7.55 13.67
CA GLY A 54 -15.96 7.44 14.52
C GLY A 54 -16.33 8.71 15.29
N TRP A 55 -17.63 9.01 15.32
CA TRP A 55 -18.23 10.05 16.15
C TRP A 55 -18.42 9.56 17.59
N ALA A 56 -18.01 10.35 18.58
CA ALA A 56 -17.92 9.94 19.99
C ALA A 56 -19.24 9.46 20.66
N TRP A 57 -20.40 9.58 20.00
CA TRP A 57 -21.72 9.23 20.54
C TRP A 57 -22.41 8.03 19.88
N SER A 58 -21.72 7.26 19.04
CA SER A 58 -22.30 6.03 18.47
C SER A 58 -22.32 4.90 19.51
N ILE A 59 -23.52 4.36 19.79
CA ILE A 59 -23.79 3.23 20.71
C ILE A 59 -23.22 1.88 20.20
N SER A 60 -22.49 1.89 19.08
CA SER A 60 -21.90 0.74 18.41
C SER A 60 -20.46 0.46 18.88
N SER A 61 -20.16 0.67 20.16
CA SER A 61 -18.80 0.64 20.72
C SER A 61 -18.04 -0.68 20.63
N ARG A 62 -18.68 -1.76 20.15
CA ARG A 62 -18.03 -3.03 19.79
C ARG A 62 -17.53 -3.13 18.34
N ILE A 63 -17.84 -2.15 17.48
CA ILE A 63 -17.38 -2.07 16.08
C ILE A 63 -16.17 -1.12 15.93
N ILE A 64 -15.81 -0.40 17.01
CA ILE A 64 -14.85 0.72 16.98
C ILE A 64 -13.37 0.25 16.97
N GLU A 65 -13.07 -0.99 17.38
CA GLU A 65 -11.67 -1.47 17.43
C GLU A 65 -11.00 -1.59 16.05
N GLU A 66 -11.77 -1.78 14.97
CA GLU A 66 -11.21 -1.85 13.60
C GLU A 66 -10.91 -0.46 13.00
N ASP A 67 -11.49 0.60 13.57
CA ASP A 67 -11.44 1.97 13.05
C ASP A 67 -10.41 2.86 13.75
N HIS A 68 -9.65 2.29 14.70
CA HIS A 68 -8.52 2.93 15.36
C HIS A 68 -7.23 2.25 14.92
N GLY A 69 -6.28 3.01 14.40
CA GLY A 69 -5.05 2.42 13.91
C GLY A 69 -3.92 3.39 13.68
N HIS A 70 -2.81 2.80 13.26
CA HIS A 70 -1.67 3.52 12.75
C HIS A 70 -1.64 3.35 11.24
N MET A 71 -1.22 4.37 10.51
CA MET A 71 -0.89 4.25 9.11
C MET A 71 0.51 4.82 8.90
N THR A 72 1.34 4.06 8.21
CA THR A 72 2.66 4.51 7.79
C THR A 72 2.57 5.04 6.38
N VAL A 73 3.03 6.28 6.17
CA VAL A 73 3.01 6.97 4.89
C VAL A 73 4.41 7.41 4.50
N PHE A 74 4.79 7.17 3.25
CA PHE A 74 6.05 7.63 2.67
C PHE A 74 5.95 7.66 1.14
N ARG A 75 6.95 8.18 0.46
CA ARG A 75 7.00 8.24 -1.00
C ARG A 75 8.02 7.30 -1.63
N ILE A 76 7.65 6.76 -2.79
CA ILE A 76 8.55 6.08 -3.71
C ILE A 76 8.30 6.63 -5.12
N SER A 77 9.30 7.27 -5.71
CA SER A 77 9.24 7.81 -7.08
C SER A 77 8.01 8.68 -7.34
N GLY A 78 7.72 9.58 -6.39
CA GLY A 78 6.56 10.47 -6.46
C GLY A 78 5.21 9.86 -6.09
N TYR A 79 5.11 8.54 -5.91
CA TYR A 79 3.90 7.88 -5.43
C TYR A 79 3.85 7.85 -3.91
N GLU A 80 2.74 8.29 -3.33
CA GLU A 80 2.46 8.09 -1.91
C GLU A 80 2.09 6.63 -1.66
N VAL A 81 2.83 6.00 -0.75
CA VAL A 81 2.60 4.64 -0.28
C VAL A 81 1.92 4.73 1.09
N ARG A 82 0.75 4.11 1.22
CA ARG A 82 -0.05 4.05 2.44
C ARG A 82 -0.10 2.62 2.95
N PHE A 83 0.42 2.39 4.14
CA PHE A 83 0.41 1.08 4.79
C PHE A 83 -0.36 1.14 6.10
N LYS A 84 -1.41 0.32 6.24
CA LYS A 84 -2.14 0.22 7.51
C LYS A 84 -1.26 -0.54 8.52
N GLY A 85 -0.86 0.14 9.58
CA GLY A 85 0.05 -0.37 10.60
C GLY A 85 1.29 0.51 10.75
N VAL A 86 2.20 0.05 11.61
CA VAL A 86 3.50 0.68 11.86
C VAL A 86 4.56 -0.08 11.07
N ALA A 87 5.12 0.54 10.03
CA ALA A 87 6.24 0.01 9.26
C ALA A 87 7.51 0.81 9.57
N LEU A 88 8.51 0.13 10.13
CA LEU A 88 9.81 0.72 10.43
C LEU A 88 10.71 0.64 9.19
N VAL A 89 10.48 1.57 8.27
CA VAL A 89 11.35 1.82 7.11
C VAL A 89 12.05 3.17 7.25
N ARG A 90 13.15 3.38 6.53
CA ARG A 90 13.88 4.67 6.53
C ARG A 90 14.01 5.27 5.13
N LYS A 91 14.20 6.59 5.08
CA LYS A 91 14.63 7.28 3.86
C LYS A 91 15.89 6.63 3.29
N GLY A 92 15.90 6.40 1.98
CA GLY A 92 16.98 5.76 1.22
C GLY A 92 16.95 4.23 1.27
N GLU A 93 16.02 3.61 2.01
CA GLU A 93 15.89 2.16 2.06
C GLU A 93 15.31 1.61 0.76
N LYS A 94 15.89 0.51 0.28
CA LYS A 94 15.35 -0.26 -0.84
C LYS A 94 14.29 -1.21 -0.31
N VAL A 95 13.08 -1.11 -0.84
CA VAL A 95 11.93 -1.92 -0.40
C VAL A 95 11.25 -2.60 -1.59
N VAL A 96 10.57 -3.71 -1.33
CA VAL A 96 9.61 -4.32 -2.26
C VAL A 96 8.21 -4.06 -1.71
N ILE A 97 7.33 -3.51 -2.54
CA ILE A 97 5.95 -3.22 -2.17
C ILE A 97 5.03 -4.18 -2.89
N TYR A 98 4.08 -4.76 -2.15
CA TYR A 98 2.89 -5.41 -2.68
C TYR A 98 1.69 -4.57 -2.25
N GLY A 99 0.92 -4.10 -3.21
CA GLY A 99 -0.18 -3.20 -2.92
C GLY A 99 -1.13 -3.05 -4.08
N LYS A 100 -2.13 -2.19 -3.90
CA LYS A 100 -3.08 -1.83 -4.94
C LYS A 100 -2.91 -0.36 -5.29
N ILE A 101 -2.82 -0.05 -6.59
CA ILE A 101 -2.86 1.33 -7.04
C ILE A 101 -4.30 1.83 -6.96
N LYS A 102 -4.49 2.98 -6.32
CA LYS A 102 -5.80 3.61 -6.19
C LYS A 102 -5.65 5.11 -6.02
N ASP A 103 -6.34 5.87 -6.87
CA ASP A 103 -6.42 7.33 -6.79
C ASP A 103 -5.02 7.99 -6.76
N GLY A 104 -4.09 7.47 -7.56
CA GLY A 104 -2.71 7.96 -7.64
C GLY A 104 -1.80 7.59 -6.46
N CYS A 105 -2.29 6.79 -5.51
CA CYS A 105 -1.54 6.28 -4.37
C CYS A 105 -1.36 4.76 -4.45
N VAL A 106 -0.45 4.22 -3.64
CA VAL A 106 -0.30 2.77 -3.44
C VAL A 106 -0.83 2.40 -2.06
N GLU A 107 -1.96 1.69 -1.99
CA GLU A 107 -2.42 1.03 -0.77
C GLU A 107 -1.59 -0.26 -0.59
N ALA A 108 -0.52 -0.17 0.21
CA ALA A 108 0.39 -1.27 0.48
C ALA A 108 -0.23 -2.25 1.47
N ARG A 109 -0.18 -3.54 1.12
CA ARG A 109 -0.47 -4.67 2.01
C ARG A 109 0.79 -5.27 2.61
N VAL A 110 1.87 -5.29 1.83
CA VAL A 110 3.14 -5.86 2.26
C VAL A 110 4.27 -4.95 1.86
N ILE A 111 5.18 -4.70 2.81
CA ILE A 111 6.44 -4.00 2.60
C ILE A 111 7.56 -4.95 3.01
N GLU A 112 8.32 -5.47 2.04
CA GLU A 112 9.58 -6.15 2.34
C GLU A 112 10.68 -5.08 2.45
N GLY A 113 11.04 -4.76 3.69
CA GLY A 113 12.15 -3.87 3.99
C GLY A 113 13.48 -4.61 4.11
N GLN A 114 14.52 -3.88 4.50
CA GLN A 114 15.86 -4.41 4.70
C GLN A 114 15.94 -5.40 5.88
N TYR A 115 15.16 -5.15 6.95
CA TYR A 115 15.27 -5.88 8.21
C TYR A 115 14.01 -6.65 8.59
N ALA A 116 12.86 -6.32 8.00
CA ALA A 116 11.58 -6.92 8.33
C ALA A 116 10.63 -6.89 7.13
N ILE A 117 9.67 -7.81 7.15
CA ILE A 117 8.52 -7.82 6.25
C ILE A 117 7.31 -7.37 7.07
N PHE A 118 6.74 -6.22 6.70
CA PHE A 118 5.54 -5.68 7.32
C PHE A 118 4.32 -6.13 6.53
N LYS A 119 3.27 -6.63 7.20
CA LYS A 119 2.03 -7.11 6.59
C LYS A 119 0.82 -6.45 7.25
N SER A 120 -0.18 -6.07 6.46
CA SER A 120 -1.48 -5.53 6.92
C SER A 120 -2.67 -6.33 6.41
#